data_AF-A0A8T8S9R7-F1
#
_entry.id   AF-A0A8T8S9R7-F1
#
_cell.length_a   1.000
_cell.length_b   1.000
_cell.length_c   1.000
_cell.angle_alpha   90.00
_cell.angle_beta   90.00
_cell.angle_gamma   90.00
#
_symmetry.space_group_name_H-M   'P 1'
#
loop_
_entity.id
_entity.type
_entity.pdbx_description
1 polymer ?
#
loop_
_entity_poly.entity_id
_entity_poly.type
_entity_poly.pdbx_seq_one_letter_code
_entity_poly.pdbx_strand_id
1 'polypeptide(L)'
;QGLPGGPEFPDAEPIITPDPAPPTILGFPSAGESSNIVDEDGLPGGIAGGPNDAAGEDTIVSGSLGYSFGPNGIGSFTWSTGGLSALGITSQGVPLVYSVSADGLTLSAFAGDVLVFSLQLTDLSSGTYQFSIFAPLDHPAPPPGGSDENDLFLLFNYVITDGIGNSATGSLTLGVNDDTPEQAGVSDERPVVAGLVHEDALGNGNFEGAPQSTTLAGATGALDALVNFGADGRGSFSLDGSAAALDTLVSQGLTSGGVPLTYAVSADGTTLTASAGGNPVFTLVVNPDGSFLFTLQGPLDHPRQDGDDSETLGDTGLRLDFSGLLIAIDGDGDAVVGGFAAGSFVIDVEDDVPVQAGQDGEGPRVVGLVHEDALTPGNAEGGQVLSVSGAAGTLD
;
A
#
# COMPACT_ATOMS: atom_id res chain seq x y z
N GLN A 1 106.32 -50.63 47.52
CA GLN A 1 104.97 -51.22 47.37
C GLN A 1 103.97 -50.12 47.62
N GLY A 2 103.04 -49.90 46.69
CA GLY A 2 102.13 -48.75 46.69
C GLY A 2 101.13 -48.78 47.85
N LEU A 3 100.76 -47.60 48.33
CA LEU A 3 99.54 -47.37 49.09
C LEU A 3 98.61 -46.52 48.21
N PRO A 4 97.35 -46.92 48.00
CA PRO A 4 96.44 -46.24 47.09
C PRO A 4 95.69 -45.08 47.78
N GLY A 5 95.48 -44.02 46.99
CA GLY A 5 94.27 -43.18 46.96
C GLY A 5 93.91 -42.37 48.20
N GLY A 6 94.20 -41.06 48.17
CA GLY A 6 93.57 -40.07 49.05
C GLY A 6 92.07 -39.87 48.74
N PRO A 7 91.36 -39.07 49.55
CA PRO A 7 89.90 -38.96 49.50
C PRO A 7 89.41 -38.38 48.16
N GLU A 8 88.44 -39.06 47.58
CA GLU A 8 87.72 -38.65 46.37
C GLU A 8 86.73 -37.52 46.76
N PHE A 9 86.90 -36.34 46.17
CA PHE A 9 85.92 -35.26 46.29
C PHE A 9 84.76 -35.54 45.31
N PRO A 10 83.49 -35.34 45.71
CA PRO A 10 82.38 -35.55 44.80
C PRO A 10 82.46 -34.59 43.62
N ASP A 11 82.17 -35.11 42.43
CA ASP A 11 82.07 -34.32 41.19
C ASP A 11 81.06 -33.19 41.36
N ALA A 12 81.39 -32.01 40.82
CA ALA A 12 80.49 -30.86 40.80
C ALA A 12 79.22 -31.24 40.02
N GLU A 13 78.05 -30.94 40.59
CA GLU A 13 76.77 -31.13 39.88
C GLU A 13 76.77 -30.32 38.57
N PRO A 14 76.21 -30.89 37.48
CA PRO A 14 76.12 -30.19 36.21
C PRO A 14 75.28 -28.92 36.35
N ILE A 15 75.79 -27.82 35.80
CA ILE A 15 75.03 -26.57 35.69
C ILE A 15 73.81 -26.85 34.81
N ILE A 16 72.62 -26.86 35.42
CA ILE A 16 71.35 -26.88 34.68
C ILE A 16 71.22 -25.52 34.00
N THR A 17 71.44 -25.47 32.69
CA THR A 17 70.97 -24.36 31.87
C THR A 17 69.44 -24.33 31.99
N PRO A 18 68.82 -23.18 32.30
CA PRO A 18 67.36 -23.10 32.36
C PRO A 18 66.80 -23.58 31.03
N ASP A 19 65.76 -24.43 31.10
CA ASP A 19 64.95 -24.83 29.96
C ASP A 19 64.57 -23.55 29.18
N PRO A 20 64.73 -23.47 27.85
CA PRO A 20 64.20 -22.33 27.10
C PRO A 20 62.74 -22.14 27.48
N ALA A 21 62.37 -20.92 27.85
CA ALA A 21 60.98 -20.59 28.12
C ALA A 21 60.13 -21.12 26.94
N PRO A 22 59.00 -21.80 27.21
CA PRO A 22 58.09 -22.19 26.13
C PRO A 22 57.83 -20.95 25.27
N PRO A 23 57.80 -21.07 23.93
CA PRO A 23 57.57 -19.92 23.07
C PRO A 23 56.31 -19.21 23.57
N THR A 24 56.42 -17.91 23.85
CA THR A 24 55.28 -17.09 24.21
C THR A 24 54.24 -17.29 23.11
N ILE A 25 53.10 -17.92 23.44
CA ILE A 25 51.96 -17.96 22.52
C ILE A 25 51.53 -16.50 22.40
N LEU A 26 51.92 -15.84 21.30
CA LEU A 26 51.40 -14.53 20.96
C LEU A 26 49.89 -14.73 20.72
N GLY A 27 49.06 -14.21 21.62
CA GLY A 27 47.60 -14.32 21.45
C GLY A 27 47.20 -13.56 20.19
N PHE A 28 46.37 -14.17 19.35
CA PHE A 28 45.83 -13.52 18.16
C PHE A 28 44.59 -12.69 18.51
N PRO A 29 44.26 -11.66 17.71
CA PRO A 29 42.94 -11.03 17.82
C PRO A 29 41.83 -12.05 17.58
N SER A 30 40.69 -11.85 18.25
CA SER A 30 39.47 -12.62 18.04
C SER A 30 38.36 -11.67 17.62
N ALA A 31 37.66 -11.97 16.53
CA ALA A 31 36.48 -11.22 16.13
C ALA A 31 35.21 -11.84 16.74
N GLY A 32 34.10 -11.09 16.70
CA GLY A 32 32.80 -11.54 17.17
C GLY A 32 31.72 -11.45 16.09
N GLU A 33 30.58 -12.03 16.42
CA GLU A 33 29.33 -11.92 15.66
C GLU A 33 28.31 -11.22 16.56
N SER A 34 27.58 -10.26 16.01
CA SER A 34 26.54 -9.51 16.71
C SER A 34 25.31 -9.38 15.82
N SER A 35 24.15 -9.15 16.42
CA SER A 35 22.92 -8.83 15.70
C SER A 35 22.13 -7.74 16.40
N ASN A 36 21.38 -6.96 15.63
CA ASN A 36 20.39 -6.01 16.13
C ASN A 36 19.32 -5.77 15.07
N ILE A 37 18.28 -5.01 15.39
CA ILE A 37 17.20 -4.66 14.46
C ILE A 37 16.90 -3.16 14.59
N VAL A 38 16.56 -2.51 13.48
CA VAL A 38 15.89 -1.20 13.47
C VAL A 38 14.53 -1.36 12.83
N ASP A 39 13.72 -0.32 12.99
CA ASP A 39 12.34 -0.30 12.55
C ASP A 39 12.06 0.95 11.70
N GLU A 40 11.42 0.76 10.55
CA GLU A 40 11.08 1.84 9.61
C GLU A 40 9.85 2.65 10.05
N ASP A 41 9.02 2.14 10.97
CA ASP A 41 7.92 2.86 11.62
C ASP A 41 8.39 4.16 12.28
N GLY A 42 9.63 4.17 12.76
CA GLY A 42 10.23 5.33 13.41
C GLY A 42 10.71 6.40 12.44
N LEU A 43 10.69 6.14 11.12
CA LEU A 43 11.03 7.12 10.09
C LEU A 43 9.92 8.18 9.92
N PRO A 44 10.23 9.33 9.30
CA PRO A 44 9.22 10.34 9.05
C PRO A 44 8.07 9.82 8.18
N GLY A 45 6.87 9.74 8.75
CA GLY A 45 5.68 9.23 8.05
C GLY A 45 5.36 7.77 8.38
N GLY A 46 6.22 7.07 9.12
CA GLY A 46 6.03 5.68 9.48
C GLY A 46 4.79 5.41 10.33
N ILE A 47 4.25 4.19 10.21
CA ILE A 47 3.01 3.76 10.85
C ILE A 47 3.34 2.67 11.86
N ALA A 48 3.10 2.94 13.14
CA ALA A 48 3.44 1.98 14.18
C ALA A 48 2.64 0.66 14.09
N GLY A 49 3.35 -0.40 13.75
CA GLY A 49 2.99 -1.81 13.72
C GLY A 49 1.96 -2.22 12.68
N GLY A 50 1.88 -3.51 12.46
CA GLY A 50 1.11 -4.10 11.38
C GLY A 50 1.27 -5.62 11.39
N PRO A 51 1.15 -6.29 10.24
CA PRO A 51 1.31 -7.74 10.16
C PRO A 51 2.78 -8.14 10.32
N ASN A 52 3.11 -8.87 11.39
CA ASN A 52 4.46 -9.39 11.68
C ASN A 52 5.51 -8.35 12.15
N ASP A 53 5.04 -7.19 12.57
CA ASP A 53 5.74 -6.11 13.27
C ASP A 53 6.90 -6.52 14.20
N ALA A 54 8.01 -5.78 14.10
CA ALA A 54 9.03 -5.77 15.14
C ALA A 54 8.63 -4.83 16.27
N ALA A 55 8.89 -5.24 17.52
CA ALA A 55 8.44 -4.42 18.65
C ALA A 55 9.21 -3.10 18.76
N GLY A 56 8.51 -1.99 18.52
CA GLY A 56 8.94 -0.63 18.81
C GLY A 56 9.71 0.04 17.67
N GLU A 57 9.74 1.36 17.65
CA GLU A 57 9.95 2.14 16.43
C GLU A 57 11.40 2.67 16.34
N ASP A 58 12.39 1.83 16.71
CA ASP A 58 13.78 2.25 16.89
C ASP A 58 14.52 2.41 15.54
N THR A 59 14.65 3.65 15.05
CA THR A 59 15.51 3.97 13.88
C THR A 59 17.01 4.02 14.20
N ILE A 60 17.37 3.92 15.48
CA ILE A 60 18.75 3.99 15.96
C ILE A 60 18.99 2.92 17.00
N VAL A 61 19.97 2.05 16.74
CA VAL A 61 20.38 1.02 17.71
C VAL A 61 21.87 1.05 17.99
N SER A 62 22.25 0.54 19.16
CA SER A 62 23.64 0.44 19.58
C SER A 62 23.91 -0.94 20.18
N GLY A 63 25.14 -1.41 20.03
CA GLY A 63 25.56 -2.73 20.53
C GLY A 63 27.07 -2.84 20.67
N SER A 64 27.57 -4.04 20.91
CA SER A 64 29.01 -4.35 20.94
C SER A 64 29.32 -5.51 20.02
N LEU A 65 30.37 -5.36 19.20
CA LEU A 65 30.81 -6.38 18.25
C LEU A 65 31.51 -7.59 18.90
N GLY A 66 31.85 -7.51 20.18
CA GLY A 66 32.43 -8.63 20.93
C GLY A 66 33.83 -9.05 20.50
N TYR A 67 34.56 -8.24 19.73
CA TYR A 67 35.94 -8.55 19.34
C TYR A 67 36.93 -8.25 20.47
N SER A 68 38.14 -8.80 20.35
CA SER A 68 39.30 -8.51 21.21
C SER A 68 40.57 -8.44 20.36
N PHE A 69 41.39 -7.42 20.58
CA PHE A 69 42.72 -7.33 19.97
C PHE A 69 43.76 -8.27 20.60
N GLY A 70 43.37 -9.01 21.65
CA GLY A 70 44.28 -9.89 22.37
C GLY A 70 45.37 -9.13 23.13
N PRO A 71 46.43 -9.83 23.56
CA PRO A 71 47.48 -9.26 24.41
C PRO A 71 48.42 -8.29 23.68
N ASN A 72 48.35 -8.19 22.35
CA ASN A 72 49.28 -7.39 21.54
C ASN A 72 48.86 -5.91 21.40
N GLY A 73 47.76 -5.51 22.03
CA GLY A 73 47.26 -4.14 22.04
C GLY A 73 46.41 -3.78 20.82
N ILE A 74 45.73 -2.63 20.91
CA ILE A 74 44.84 -2.11 19.87
C ILE A 74 45.65 -1.71 18.64
N GLY A 75 45.25 -2.21 17.46
CA GLY A 75 45.74 -1.72 16.17
C GLY A 75 44.66 -0.93 15.44
N SER A 76 43.98 -1.54 14.47
CA SER A 76 43.00 -0.88 13.61
C SER A 76 41.69 -1.67 13.46
N PHE A 77 40.66 -0.97 13.01
CA PHE A 77 39.37 -1.54 12.61
C PHE A 77 38.99 -1.00 11.22
N THR A 78 38.37 -1.81 10.39
CA THR A 78 37.73 -1.34 9.15
C THR A 78 36.46 -2.13 8.86
N TRP A 79 35.39 -1.42 8.53
CA TRP A 79 34.24 -2.03 7.86
C TRP A 79 34.63 -2.49 6.45
N SER A 80 33.92 -3.49 5.95
CA SER A 80 34.03 -4.01 4.58
C SER A 80 32.75 -3.73 3.81
N THR A 81 32.88 -3.23 2.58
CA THR A 81 31.77 -3.13 1.62
C THR A 81 31.63 -4.38 0.75
N GLY A 82 32.52 -5.37 0.93
CA GLY A 82 32.53 -6.59 0.13
C GLY A 82 31.24 -7.37 0.28
N GLY A 83 30.56 -7.61 -0.84
CA GLY A 83 29.31 -8.37 -0.91
C GLY A 83 28.04 -7.55 -0.74
N LEU A 84 28.10 -6.32 -0.21
CA LEU A 84 26.89 -5.51 0.05
C LEU A 84 26.14 -5.14 -1.24
N SER A 85 26.84 -4.73 -2.30
CA SER A 85 26.19 -4.43 -3.59
C SER A 85 25.57 -5.67 -4.26
N ALA A 86 25.98 -6.89 -3.86
CA ALA A 86 25.40 -8.12 -4.41
C ALA A 86 24.08 -8.49 -3.72
N LEU A 87 23.75 -7.85 -2.59
CA LEU A 87 22.43 -8.00 -1.94
C LEU A 87 21.32 -7.39 -2.79
N GLY A 88 21.63 -6.44 -3.67
CA GLY A 88 20.65 -5.84 -4.57
C GLY A 88 19.64 -4.92 -3.87
N ILE A 89 19.93 -4.48 -2.65
CA ILE A 89 19.06 -3.61 -1.86
C ILE A 89 18.91 -2.24 -2.53
N THR A 90 17.70 -1.74 -2.54
CA THR A 90 17.30 -0.45 -3.07
C THR A 90 16.58 0.37 -1.98
N SER A 91 16.42 1.65 -2.25
CA SER A 91 15.58 2.57 -1.48
C SER A 91 14.86 3.47 -2.49
N GLN A 92 13.53 3.45 -2.51
CA GLN A 92 12.68 4.03 -3.55
C GLN A 92 13.10 3.61 -4.97
N GLY A 93 13.44 2.34 -5.16
CA GLY A 93 13.90 1.74 -6.40
C GLY A 93 15.33 2.12 -6.84
N VAL A 94 16.07 2.89 -6.03
CA VAL A 94 17.45 3.31 -6.32
C VAL A 94 18.44 2.38 -5.60
N PRO A 95 19.37 1.71 -6.33
CA PRO A 95 20.34 0.80 -5.71
C PRO A 95 21.29 1.50 -4.74
N LEU A 96 21.57 0.86 -3.61
CA LEU A 96 22.47 1.39 -2.61
C LEU A 96 23.94 1.36 -3.06
N VAL A 97 24.64 2.47 -2.80
CA VAL A 97 26.09 2.62 -2.94
C VAL A 97 26.71 2.80 -1.57
N TYR A 98 27.72 1.98 -1.28
CA TYR A 98 28.35 1.92 0.03
C TYR A 98 29.73 2.59 0.01
N SER A 99 30.04 3.29 1.08
CA SER A 99 31.38 3.86 1.31
C SER A 99 31.81 3.64 2.74
N VAL A 100 33.13 3.59 2.95
CA VAL A 100 33.74 3.53 4.28
C VAL A 100 34.64 4.76 4.43
N SER A 101 34.57 5.39 5.59
CA SER A 101 35.39 6.55 5.95
C SER A 101 36.89 6.24 5.89
N ALA A 102 37.72 7.27 5.75
CA ALA A 102 39.18 7.11 5.63
C ALA A 102 39.83 6.45 6.86
N ASP A 103 39.20 6.57 8.04
CA ASP A 103 39.61 5.93 9.28
C ASP A 103 39.05 4.51 9.47
N GLY A 104 38.19 4.04 8.55
CA GLY A 104 37.59 2.70 8.59
C GLY A 104 36.38 2.54 9.52
N LEU A 105 36.03 3.58 10.29
CA LEU A 105 35.11 3.45 11.43
C LEU A 105 33.64 3.66 11.07
N THR A 106 33.35 4.35 9.97
CA THR A 106 31.99 4.64 9.54
C THR A 106 31.75 4.04 8.16
N LEU A 107 30.72 3.23 8.04
CA LEU A 107 30.13 2.81 6.77
C LEU A 107 28.85 3.62 6.52
N SER A 108 28.68 4.11 5.30
CA SER A 108 27.49 4.84 4.87
C SER A 108 26.95 4.24 3.58
N ALA A 109 25.62 4.13 3.48
CA ALA A 109 24.90 3.69 2.30
C ALA A 109 24.07 4.84 1.73
N PHE A 110 24.12 5.01 0.40
CA PHE A 110 23.45 6.07 -0.32
C PHE A 110 22.58 5.54 -1.45
N ALA A 111 21.38 6.08 -1.59
CA ALA A 111 20.53 5.94 -2.76
C ALA A 111 20.62 7.25 -3.57
N GLY A 112 21.48 7.28 -4.59
CA GLY A 112 21.83 8.53 -5.26
C GLY A 112 22.54 9.48 -4.29
N ASP A 113 21.93 10.65 -4.03
CA ASP A 113 22.44 11.65 -3.09
C ASP A 113 21.82 11.54 -1.68
N VAL A 114 20.87 10.62 -1.48
CA VAL A 114 20.18 10.41 -0.20
C VAL A 114 21.00 9.46 0.67
N LEU A 115 21.34 9.89 1.89
CA LEU A 115 21.91 9.00 2.90
C LEU A 115 20.80 8.12 3.46
N VAL A 116 20.90 6.82 3.27
CA VAL A 116 19.88 5.85 3.68
C VAL A 116 20.17 5.33 5.08
N PHE A 117 21.41 4.91 5.34
CA PHE A 117 21.83 4.53 6.69
C PHE A 117 23.32 4.79 6.95
N SER A 118 23.68 4.85 8.24
CA SER A 118 25.07 4.91 8.69
C SER A 118 25.33 3.91 9.82
N LEU A 119 26.45 3.21 9.71
CA LEU A 119 26.99 2.30 10.72
C LEU A 119 28.33 2.82 11.21
N GLN A 120 28.41 3.23 12.48
CA GLN A 120 29.61 3.78 13.08
C GLN A 120 30.10 2.90 14.22
N LEU A 121 31.41 2.60 14.24
CA LEU A 121 32.08 2.14 15.44
C LEU A 121 32.40 3.35 16.33
N THR A 122 31.70 3.47 17.45
CA THR A 122 31.76 4.64 18.33
C THR A 122 32.87 4.53 19.38
N ASP A 123 33.27 3.31 19.74
CA ASP A 123 34.40 3.04 20.62
C ASP A 123 35.20 1.82 20.16
N LEU A 124 36.40 2.09 19.65
CA LEU A 124 37.35 1.08 19.17
C LEU A 124 37.80 0.11 20.26
N SER A 125 37.85 0.54 21.53
CA SER A 125 38.37 -0.28 22.61
C SER A 125 37.36 -1.31 23.11
N SER A 126 36.09 -0.93 23.17
CA SER A 126 34.98 -1.78 23.63
C SER A 126 34.22 -2.45 22.49
N GLY A 127 34.47 -2.05 21.25
CA GLY A 127 33.74 -2.54 20.08
C GLY A 127 32.31 -2.02 20.01
N THR A 128 31.99 -0.92 20.71
CA THR A 128 30.66 -0.33 20.68
C THR A 128 30.40 0.29 19.32
N TYR A 129 29.24 0.00 18.76
CA TYR A 129 28.76 0.56 17.50
C TYR A 129 27.40 1.24 17.67
N GLN A 130 27.06 2.09 16.72
CA GLN A 130 25.72 2.64 16.50
C GLN A 130 25.35 2.47 15.03
N PHE A 131 24.11 2.03 14.79
CA PHE A 131 23.49 2.02 13.48
C PHE A 131 22.32 3.00 13.48
N SER A 132 22.14 3.73 12.39
CA SER A 132 21.02 4.66 12.19
C SER A 132 20.50 4.54 10.77
N ILE A 133 19.19 4.37 10.62
CA ILE A 133 18.48 4.47 9.35
C ILE A 133 17.82 5.86 9.23
N PHE A 134 17.75 6.38 8.01
CA PHE A 134 17.31 7.74 7.71
C PHE A 134 16.31 7.81 6.54
N ALA A 135 16.20 6.75 5.76
CA ALA A 135 15.26 6.60 4.64
C ALA A 135 14.91 5.11 4.52
N PRO A 136 13.70 4.79 4.03
CA PRO A 136 13.23 3.41 3.94
C PRO A 136 14.06 2.59 2.96
N LEU A 137 14.13 1.28 3.18
CA LEU A 137 14.64 0.30 2.24
C LEU A 137 13.47 -0.32 1.49
N ASP A 138 13.63 -0.68 0.23
CA ASP A 138 12.55 -1.41 -0.45
C ASP A 138 12.58 -2.88 -0.03
N HIS A 139 11.47 -3.34 0.51
CA HIS A 139 11.26 -4.71 0.93
C HIS A 139 10.60 -5.58 -0.16
N PRO A 140 10.60 -6.92 -0.01
CA PRO A 140 9.98 -7.80 -0.98
C PRO A 140 8.44 -7.76 -0.92
N ALA A 141 7.81 -7.16 -1.93
CA ALA A 141 6.35 -7.09 -2.03
C ALA A 141 5.62 -8.43 -1.73
N PRO A 142 4.55 -8.40 -0.91
CA PRO A 142 3.70 -9.57 -0.67
C PRO A 142 2.86 -9.94 -1.90
N PRO A 143 2.10 -11.06 -1.86
CA PRO A 143 1.11 -11.36 -2.89
C PRO A 143 0.11 -10.19 -3.07
N PRO A 144 -0.47 -9.99 -4.27
CA PRO A 144 -1.37 -8.85 -4.53
C PRO A 144 -2.50 -8.71 -3.50
N GLY A 145 -2.61 -7.51 -2.91
CA GLY A 145 -3.57 -7.21 -1.84
C GLY A 145 -3.15 -7.67 -0.44
N GLY A 146 -1.94 -8.22 -0.30
CA GLY A 146 -1.33 -8.56 0.99
C GLY A 146 -0.51 -7.41 1.56
N SER A 147 -0.12 -7.56 2.82
CA SER A 147 0.75 -6.67 3.57
C SER A 147 1.53 -7.47 4.61
N ASP A 148 2.81 -7.15 4.80
CA ASP A 148 3.75 -7.84 5.69
C ASP A 148 4.88 -6.89 6.11
N GLU A 149 5.07 -6.69 7.41
CA GLU A 149 6.21 -5.95 7.96
C GLU A 149 7.45 -6.84 8.00
N ASN A 150 7.91 -7.26 6.83
CA ASN A 150 8.91 -8.32 6.71
C ASN A 150 10.35 -7.81 6.91
N ASP A 151 11.18 -8.57 7.65
CA ASP A 151 12.55 -8.15 7.93
C ASP A 151 13.53 -8.28 6.74
N LEU A 152 14.29 -7.22 6.48
CA LEU A 152 15.45 -7.21 5.59
C LEU A 152 16.75 -7.35 6.40
N PHE A 153 17.54 -8.38 6.10
CA PHE A 153 18.78 -8.65 6.85
C PHE A 153 20.05 -8.20 6.09
N LEU A 154 20.78 -7.26 6.67
CA LEU A 154 22.05 -6.70 6.19
C LEU A 154 23.24 -7.31 6.94
N LEU A 155 24.11 -8.02 6.23
CA LEU A 155 25.34 -8.61 6.79
C LEU A 155 26.55 -7.69 6.56
N PHE A 156 27.01 -7.01 7.60
CA PHE A 156 28.22 -6.20 7.59
C PHE A 156 29.42 -7.00 8.08
N ASN A 157 30.47 -7.09 7.25
CA ASN A 157 31.73 -7.70 7.65
C ASN A 157 32.72 -6.62 8.09
N TYR A 158 33.60 -6.94 9.02
CA TYR A 158 34.68 -6.06 9.46
C TYR A 158 35.98 -6.82 9.69
N VAL A 159 37.10 -6.10 9.67
CA VAL A 159 38.42 -6.63 10.00
C VAL A 159 39.03 -5.80 11.14
N ILE A 160 39.48 -6.49 12.19
CA ILE A 160 40.35 -5.91 13.21
C ILE A 160 41.79 -6.35 13.01
N THR A 161 42.73 -5.49 13.37
CA THR A 161 44.17 -5.79 13.38
C THR A 161 44.77 -5.37 14.71
N ASP A 162 45.56 -6.24 15.34
CA ASP A 162 46.23 -5.94 16.61
C ASP A 162 47.47 -5.05 16.44
N GLY A 163 48.10 -4.66 17.55
CA GLY A 163 49.27 -3.78 17.57
C GLY A 163 50.52 -4.33 16.88
N ILE A 164 50.55 -5.62 16.51
CA ILE A 164 51.66 -6.26 15.81
C ILE A 164 51.28 -6.75 14.40
N GLY A 165 50.09 -6.40 13.90
CA GLY A 165 49.65 -6.64 12.53
C GLY A 165 48.95 -7.98 12.29
N ASN A 166 48.51 -8.69 13.33
CA ASN A 166 47.67 -9.88 13.16
C ASN A 166 46.21 -9.46 13.01
N SER A 167 45.42 -10.15 12.18
CA SER A 167 44.05 -9.74 11.87
C SER A 167 43.02 -10.84 12.15
N ALA A 168 41.79 -10.43 12.46
CA ALA A 168 40.62 -11.29 12.55
C ALA A 168 39.41 -10.62 11.87
N THR A 169 38.51 -11.42 11.31
CA THR A 169 37.29 -10.97 10.62
C THR A 169 36.07 -11.36 11.42
N GLY A 170 35.15 -10.42 11.62
CA GLY A 170 33.86 -10.67 12.25
C GLY A 170 32.72 -10.07 11.46
N SER A 171 31.52 -10.20 12.01
CA SER A 171 30.28 -9.78 11.36
C SER A 171 29.30 -9.11 12.31
N LEU A 172 28.43 -8.31 11.73
CA LEU A 172 27.27 -7.72 12.35
C LEU A 172 26.09 -7.88 11.40
N THR A 173 25.02 -8.53 11.85
CA THR A 173 23.75 -8.62 11.11
C THR A 173 22.78 -7.57 11.63
N LEU A 174 22.30 -6.66 10.79
CA LEU A 174 21.17 -5.78 11.12
C LEU A 174 19.93 -6.30 10.41
N GLY A 175 18.84 -6.50 11.17
CA GLY A 175 17.50 -6.48 10.61
C GLY A 175 17.05 -5.04 10.42
N VAL A 176 16.28 -4.81 9.37
CA VAL A 176 15.46 -3.61 9.17
C VAL A 176 14.04 -4.15 9.04
N ASN A 177 13.17 -3.79 9.96
CA ASN A 177 11.74 -4.11 9.87
C ASN A 177 11.07 -3.07 8.98
N ASP A 178 10.16 -3.57 8.16
CA ASP A 178 9.44 -2.81 7.12
C ASP A 178 8.29 -2.03 7.74
N ASP A 179 7.81 -0.98 7.06
CA ASP A 179 6.60 -0.25 7.44
C ASP A 179 5.46 -0.65 6.50
N THR A 180 4.20 -0.53 6.94
CA THR A 180 3.04 -0.90 6.09
C THR A 180 1.99 0.19 6.02
N PRO A 181 1.22 0.31 4.92
CA PRO A 181 0.29 1.41 4.76
C PRO A 181 -1.02 1.11 5.48
N GLU A 182 -1.67 2.17 5.97
CA GLU A 182 -2.96 2.08 6.65
C GLU A 182 -4.03 2.94 5.98
N GLN A 183 -5.30 2.61 6.27
CA GLN A 183 -6.39 3.49 5.86
C GLN A 183 -6.33 4.80 6.64
N ALA A 184 -6.35 5.92 5.93
CA ALA A 184 -6.29 7.24 6.55
C ALA A 184 -7.48 7.51 7.48
N GLY A 185 -7.18 8.18 8.59
CA GLY A 185 -8.17 8.65 9.56
C GLY A 185 -8.63 7.57 10.54
N VAL A 186 -9.17 8.02 11.67
CA VAL A 186 -9.77 7.14 12.68
C VAL A 186 -11.24 6.89 12.36
N SER A 187 -11.84 5.83 12.90
CA SER A 187 -13.17 5.32 12.49
C SER A 187 -14.28 6.37 12.30
N ASP A 188 -14.35 7.41 13.13
CA ASP A 188 -15.39 8.45 13.05
C ASP A 188 -14.98 9.70 12.25
N GLU A 189 -13.73 9.76 11.79
CA GLU A 189 -13.15 10.91 11.07
C GLU A 189 -12.49 10.46 9.75
N ARG A 190 -12.90 9.29 9.21
CA ARG A 190 -12.36 8.79 7.94
C ARG A 190 -12.75 9.73 6.79
N PRO A 191 -11.79 10.10 5.94
CA PRO A 191 -12.09 10.81 4.72
C PRO A 191 -12.94 9.93 3.79
N VAL A 192 -13.80 10.57 3.03
CA VAL A 192 -14.70 9.92 2.07
C VAL A 192 -14.53 10.59 0.72
N VAL A 193 -14.34 9.78 -0.32
CA VAL A 193 -14.43 10.21 -1.71
C VAL A 193 -15.85 9.91 -2.17
N ALA A 194 -16.60 10.97 -2.48
CA ALA A 194 -18.00 10.86 -2.88
C ALA A 194 -18.36 11.79 -4.03
N GLY A 195 -19.44 11.46 -4.74
CA GLY A 195 -20.09 12.38 -5.67
C GLY A 195 -21.45 11.87 -6.16
N LEU A 196 -22.06 12.65 -7.04
CA LEU A 196 -23.40 12.44 -7.57
C LEU A 196 -23.37 12.47 -9.11
N VAL A 197 -24.08 11.54 -9.73
CA VAL A 197 -24.43 11.55 -11.16
C VAL A 197 -25.94 11.46 -11.32
N HIS A 198 -26.44 11.71 -12.54
CA HIS A 198 -27.87 11.91 -12.79
C HIS A 198 -28.31 11.06 -13.99
N GLU A 199 -29.41 10.34 -13.85
CA GLU A 199 -30.00 9.56 -14.96
C GLU A 199 -30.62 10.47 -16.03
N ASP A 200 -31.10 11.65 -15.66
CA ASP A 200 -31.66 12.66 -16.58
C ASP A 200 -30.67 13.07 -17.68
N ALA A 201 -29.38 12.97 -17.37
CA ALA A 201 -28.28 13.30 -18.28
C ALA A 201 -27.94 12.16 -19.26
N LEU A 202 -28.54 10.98 -19.13
CA LEU A 202 -28.44 9.91 -20.13
C LEU A 202 -29.08 10.35 -21.45
N GLY A 203 -28.71 9.68 -22.55
CA GLY A 203 -29.16 10.09 -23.90
C GLY A 203 -30.68 10.04 -24.12
N ASN A 204 -31.41 9.39 -23.23
CA ASN A 204 -32.86 9.24 -23.23
C ASN A 204 -33.53 9.68 -21.91
N GLY A 205 -32.78 10.35 -21.02
CA GLY A 205 -33.31 10.90 -19.76
C GLY A 205 -34.05 12.22 -19.97
N ASN A 206 -34.76 12.69 -18.93
CA ASN A 206 -35.66 13.84 -19.02
C ASN A 206 -35.04 15.22 -18.70
N PHE A 207 -33.70 15.35 -18.70
CA PHE A 207 -32.90 16.57 -18.49
C PHE A 207 -33.65 17.88 -18.13
N GLU A 208 -33.68 18.22 -16.85
CA GLU A 208 -34.35 19.39 -16.27
C GLU A 208 -33.47 20.65 -16.27
N GLY A 209 -32.17 20.51 -16.56
CA GLY A 209 -31.25 21.63 -16.70
C GLY A 209 -29.90 21.42 -16.02
N ALA A 210 -28.92 22.27 -16.36
CA ALA A 210 -27.61 22.19 -15.75
C ALA A 210 -27.60 22.69 -14.28
N PRO A 211 -26.78 22.09 -13.38
CA PRO A 211 -25.78 21.05 -13.67
C PRO A 211 -26.29 19.62 -13.43
N GLN A 212 -26.40 18.83 -14.49
CA GLN A 212 -26.60 17.37 -14.44
C GLN A 212 -25.49 16.71 -15.28
N SER A 213 -25.03 15.54 -14.85
CA SER A 213 -23.90 14.83 -15.47
C SER A 213 -24.02 13.34 -15.28
N THR A 214 -23.65 12.58 -16.33
CA THR A 214 -23.44 11.13 -16.26
C THR A 214 -22.04 10.75 -15.80
N THR A 215 -21.18 11.73 -15.53
CA THR A 215 -19.77 11.49 -15.18
C THR A 215 -19.38 12.18 -13.89
N LEU A 216 -18.52 11.50 -13.13
CA LEU A 216 -17.83 12.02 -11.96
C LEU A 216 -16.35 11.69 -12.10
N ALA A 217 -15.48 12.69 -11.97
CA ALA A 217 -14.04 12.52 -12.13
C ALA A 217 -13.28 13.06 -10.91
N GLY A 218 -12.30 12.29 -10.45
CA GLY A 218 -11.27 12.73 -9.52
C GLY A 218 -9.97 13.01 -10.27
N ALA A 219 -9.31 14.13 -9.98
CA ALA A 219 -8.00 14.42 -10.52
C ALA A 219 -6.91 13.48 -9.96
N THR A 220 -5.69 13.56 -10.48
CA THR A 220 -4.52 12.89 -9.89
C THR A 220 -4.45 13.14 -8.39
N GLY A 221 -4.28 12.07 -7.62
CA GLY A 221 -4.24 12.07 -6.17
C GLY A 221 -5.59 12.17 -5.47
N ALA A 222 -6.73 12.09 -6.18
CA ALA A 222 -8.05 12.20 -5.54
C ALA A 222 -8.31 11.11 -4.49
N LEU A 223 -7.80 9.89 -4.72
CA LEU A 223 -7.92 8.77 -3.79
C LEU A 223 -6.83 8.76 -2.70
N ASP A 224 -5.77 9.57 -2.82
CA ASP A 224 -4.67 9.61 -1.84
C ASP A 224 -5.16 10.03 -0.46
N ALA A 225 -6.25 10.80 -0.39
CA ALA A 225 -6.87 11.17 0.88
C ALA A 225 -7.31 9.95 1.71
N LEU A 226 -7.53 8.79 1.11
CA LEU A 226 -8.00 7.57 1.78
C LEU A 226 -6.86 6.75 2.42
N VAL A 227 -5.59 7.07 2.16
CA VAL A 227 -4.45 6.21 2.50
C VAL A 227 -3.36 7.01 3.22
N ASN A 228 -2.83 6.45 4.29
CA ASN A 228 -1.53 6.83 4.81
C ASN A 228 -0.52 5.77 4.32
N PHE A 229 0.44 6.19 3.49
CA PHE A 229 1.34 5.27 2.79
C PHE A 229 2.62 4.94 3.58
N GLY A 230 2.73 5.36 4.84
CA GLY A 230 3.91 5.06 5.62
C GLY A 230 5.17 5.80 5.15
N ALA A 231 6.32 5.31 5.62
CA ALA A 231 7.66 5.76 5.34
C ALA A 231 8.07 5.47 3.89
N ASP A 232 7.63 4.35 3.32
CA ASP A 232 7.89 3.91 1.92
C ASP A 232 7.22 4.84 0.91
N GLY A 233 6.19 5.52 1.37
CA GLY A 233 5.51 6.57 0.65
C GLY A 233 4.63 6.03 -0.47
N ARG A 234 4.12 6.96 -1.27
CA ARG A 234 3.02 6.66 -2.20
C ARG A 234 3.42 5.67 -3.29
N GLY A 235 2.73 4.53 -3.33
CA GLY A 235 2.73 3.61 -4.46
C GLY A 235 1.63 3.88 -5.47
N SER A 236 0.64 3.00 -5.54
CA SER A 236 -0.39 3.01 -6.59
C SER A 236 -1.77 2.52 -6.17
N PHE A 237 -2.78 2.83 -6.98
CA PHE A 237 -4.15 2.31 -6.84
C PHE A 237 -4.51 1.33 -7.95
N SER A 238 -5.34 0.34 -7.62
CA SER A 238 -5.97 -0.59 -8.57
C SER A 238 -7.30 -1.12 -8.03
N LEU A 239 -8.02 -1.89 -8.85
CA LEU A 239 -9.27 -2.55 -8.53
C LEU A 239 -9.06 -4.07 -8.41
N ASP A 240 -9.55 -4.66 -7.33
CA ASP A 240 -9.58 -6.10 -7.13
C ASP A 240 -10.67 -6.74 -8.01
N GLY A 241 -10.24 -7.57 -8.96
CA GLY A 241 -11.10 -8.38 -9.81
C GLY A 241 -11.45 -9.76 -9.23
N SER A 242 -11.08 -10.05 -7.99
CA SER A 242 -11.38 -11.31 -7.32
C SER A 242 -12.89 -11.52 -7.16
N ALA A 243 -13.34 -12.78 -7.16
CA ALA A 243 -14.74 -13.09 -6.95
C ALA A 243 -15.26 -12.60 -5.58
N ALA A 244 -14.39 -12.54 -4.57
CA ALA A 244 -14.73 -12.05 -3.24
C ALA A 244 -14.96 -10.54 -3.23
N ALA A 245 -14.10 -9.76 -3.88
CA ALA A 245 -14.29 -8.31 -4.02
C ALA A 245 -15.53 -7.99 -4.85
N LEU A 246 -15.76 -8.68 -5.97
CA LEU A 246 -16.95 -8.48 -6.80
C LEU A 246 -18.26 -8.84 -6.08
N ASP A 247 -18.23 -9.81 -5.15
CA ASP A 247 -19.41 -10.16 -4.34
C ASP A 247 -19.88 -9.00 -3.47
N THR A 248 -18.97 -8.10 -3.05
CA THR A 248 -19.33 -6.88 -2.31
C THR A 248 -20.26 -5.97 -3.12
N LEU A 249 -20.06 -5.85 -4.44
CA LEU A 249 -20.95 -5.11 -5.34
C LEU A 249 -22.25 -5.88 -5.61
N VAL A 250 -22.17 -7.18 -5.86
CA VAL A 250 -23.36 -8.04 -6.08
C VAL A 250 -24.30 -7.97 -4.87
N SER A 251 -23.74 -7.91 -3.66
CA SER A 251 -24.51 -7.81 -2.41
C SER A 251 -25.29 -6.50 -2.26
N GLN A 252 -24.96 -5.45 -3.01
CA GLN A 252 -25.73 -4.20 -3.05
C GLN A 252 -27.08 -4.38 -3.77
N GLY A 253 -27.26 -5.48 -4.53
CA GLY A 253 -28.57 -5.88 -5.05
C GLY A 253 -29.13 -4.97 -6.14
N LEU A 254 -28.27 -4.22 -6.82
CA LEU A 254 -28.65 -3.25 -7.84
C LEU A 254 -29.16 -3.93 -9.11
N THR A 255 -30.17 -3.32 -9.72
CA THR A 255 -30.80 -3.78 -10.96
C THR A 255 -30.92 -2.64 -11.96
N SER A 256 -31.08 -2.99 -13.23
CA SER A 256 -31.42 -2.07 -14.32
C SER A 256 -32.53 -2.70 -15.14
N GLY A 257 -33.71 -2.08 -15.17
CA GLY A 257 -34.90 -2.63 -15.82
C GLY A 257 -35.34 -3.97 -15.22
N GLY A 258 -35.15 -4.16 -13.91
CA GLY A 258 -35.41 -5.38 -13.16
C GLY A 258 -34.40 -6.51 -13.39
N VAL A 259 -33.32 -6.27 -14.14
CA VAL A 259 -32.25 -7.26 -14.36
C VAL A 259 -31.07 -6.97 -13.42
N PRO A 260 -30.60 -7.96 -12.62
CA PRO A 260 -29.44 -7.77 -11.75
C PRO A 260 -28.19 -7.37 -12.51
N LEU A 261 -27.39 -6.49 -11.89
CA LEU A 261 -26.07 -6.13 -12.39
C LEU A 261 -25.09 -7.30 -12.25
N THR A 262 -24.20 -7.39 -13.24
CA THR A 262 -23.01 -8.22 -13.24
C THR A 262 -21.79 -7.33 -13.41
N TYR A 263 -20.67 -7.73 -12.81
CA TYR A 263 -19.47 -6.90 -12.70
C TYR A 263 -18.25 -7.64 -13.23
N ALA A 264 -17.36 -6.91 -13.90
CA ALA A 264 -16.07 -7.42 -14.33
C ALA A 264 -15.02 -6.33 -14.24
N VAL A 265 -13.86 -6.65 -13.65
CA VAL A 265 -12.67 -5.80 -13.65
C VAL A 265 -11.73 -6.25 -14.77
N SER A 266 -11.11 -5.29 -15.47
CA SER A 266 -10.12 -5.55 -16.51
C SER A 266 -8.89 -6.26 -15.96
N ALA A 267 -8.17 -6.98 -16.81
CA ALA A 267 -7.00 -7.76 -16.39
C ALA A 267 -5.84 -6.90 -15.83
N ASP A 268 -5.81 -5.61 -16.16
CA ASP A 268 -4.86 -4.63 -15.62
C ASP A 268 -5.33 -3.98 -14.30
N GLY A 269 -6.50 -4.35 -13.79
CA GLY A 269 -7.05 -3.83 -12.54
C GLY A 269 -7.50 -2.37 -12.61
N THR A 270 -7.67 -1.77 -13.79
CA THR A 270 -7.99 -0.34 -13.89
C THR A 270 -9.47 -0.04 -14.14
N THR A 271 -10.20 -0.94 -14.78
CA THR A 271 -11.56 -0.65 -15.27
C THR A 271 -12.56 -1.68 -14.76
N LEU A 272 -13.53 -1.23 -13.98
CA LEU A 272 -14.76 -1.97 -13.66
C LEU A 272 -15.82 -1.67 -14.72
N THR A 273 -16.49 -2.72 -15.21
CA THR A 273 -17.70 -2.63 -16.05
C THR A 273 -18.86 -3.31 -15.34
N ALA A 274 -19.95 -2.57 -15.12
CA ALA A 274 -21.22 -3.11 -14.67
C ALA A 274 -22.18 -3.28 -15.84
N SER A 275 -22.90 -4.41 -15.91
CA SER A 275 -23.81 -4.71 -17.01
C SER A 275 -25.09 -5.42 -16.55
N ALA A 276 -26.21 -5.09 -17.19
CA ALA A 276 -27.50 -5.74 -17.02
C ALA A 276 -27.94 -6.36 -18.36
N GLY A 277 -28.23 -7.67 -18.37
CA GLY A 277 -28.68 -8.35 -19.59
C GLY A 277 -27.68 -8.27 -20.76
N GLY A 278 -26.40 -8.02 -20.48
CA GLY A 278 -25.34 -7.83 -21.47
C GLY A 278 -25.14 -6.40 -21.96
N ASN A 279 -25.93 -5.43 -21.50
CA ASN A 279 -25.75 -4.01 -21.80
C ASN A 279 -24.99 -3.31 -20.66
N PRO A 280 -24.02 -2.43 -20.98
CA PRO A 280 -23.30 -1.68 -19.96
C PRO A 280 -24.23 -0.68 -19.26
N VAL A 281 -24.14 -0.62 -17.93
CA VAL A 281 -24.91 0.31 -17.08
C VAL A 281 -24.02 1.40 -16.53
N PHE A 282 -22.81 1.05 -16.09
CA PHE A 282 -21.77 2.04 -15.77
C PHE A 282 -20.37 1.45 -15.88
N THR A 283 -19.38 2.33 -15.96
CA THR A 283 -17.96 2.00 -15.79
C THR A 283 -17.32 2.86 -14.72
N LEU A 284 -16.31 2.30 -14.07
CA LEU A 284 -15.39 3.02 -13.18
C LEU A 284 -13.96 2.74 -13.63
N VAL A 285 -13.20 3.78 -13.93
CA VAL A 285 -11.76 3.70 -14.18
C VAL A 285 -11.03 4.25 -12.96
N VAL A 286 -10.09 3.50 -12.40
CA VAL A 286 -9.15 3.93 -11.36
C VAL A 286 -7.75 3.80 -11.93
N ASN A 287 -6.99 4.90 -11.92
CA ASN A 287 -5.62 4.93 -12.40
C ASN A 287 -4.63 4.79 -11.23
N PRO A 288 -3.40 4.28 -11.49
CA PRO A 288 -2.35 4.18 -10.47
C PRO A 288 -2.03 5.48 -9.72
N ASP A 289 -2.25 6.63 -10.37
CA ASP A 289 -2.03 7.96 -9.80
C ASP A 289 -3.18 8.46 -8.92
N GLY A 290 -4.14 7.60 -8.58
CA GLY A 290 -5.26 7.93 -7.69
C GLY A 290 -6.33 8.80 -8.34
N SER A 291 -6.23 9.09 -9.65
CA SER A 291 -7.33 9.65 -10.42
C SER A 291 -8.37 8.59 -10.74
N PHE A 292 -9.63 9.01 -10.89
CA PHE A 292 -10.71 8.12 -11.28
C PHE A 292 -11.71 8.80 -12.22
N LEU A 293 -12.43 7.99 -12.98
CA LEU A 293 -13.56 8.42 -13.81
C LEU A 293 -14.68 7.40 -13.71
N PHE A 294 -15.81 7.83 -13.16
CA PHE A 294 -17.07 7.10 -13.23
C PHE A 294 -17.90 7.61 -14.40
N THR A 295 -18.54 6.70 -15.13
CA THR A 295 -19.46 7.02 -16.24
C THR A 295 -20.72 6.17 -16.13
N LEU A 296 -21.87 6.82 -15.96
CA LEU A 296 -23.20 6.24 -16.08
C LEU A 296 -23.56 6.11 -17.58
N GLN A 297 -24.04 4.93 -17.97
CA GLN A 297 -24.29 4.56 -19.36
C GLN A 297 -25.70 4.02 -19.59
N GLY A 298 -26.36 3.55 -18.54
CA GLY A 298 -27.76 3.13 -18.54
C GLY A 298 -28.39 3.36 -17.17
N PRO A 299 -29.72 3.23 -17.08
CA PRO A 299 -30.47 3.51 -15.86
C PRO A 299 -30.29 2.40 -14.82
N LEU A 300 -30.53 2.75 -13.56
CA LEU A 300 -30.61 1.89 -12.39
C LEU A 300 -32.05 1.95 -11.87
N ASP A 301 -32.52 0.86 -11.28
CA ASP A 301 -33.86 0.87 -10.69
C ASP A 301 -33.82 1.50 -9.30
N HIS A 302 -34.55 2.59 -9.11
CA HIS A 302 -34.66 3.29 -7.85
C HIS A 302 -35.65 2.63 -6.87
N PRO A 303 -35.47 2.79 -5.54
CA PRO A 303 -36.29 2.13 -4.52
C PRO A 303 -37.76 2.59 -4.50
N ARG A 304 -38.03 3.86 -4.79
CA ARG A 304 -39.39 4.40 -4.83
C ARG A 304 -39.87 4.48 -6.27
N GLN A 305 -41.20 4.46 -6.41
CA GLN A 305 -41.90 4.56 -7.69
C GLN A 305 -43.00 5.62 -7.56
N ASP A 306 -42.65 6.75 -6.95
CA ASP A 306 -43.55 7.86 -6.61
C ASP A 306 -43.37 9.07 -7.53
N GLY A 307 -42.41 9.03 -8.45
CA GLY A 307 -42.10 10.12 -9.39
C GLY A 307 -41.39 11.30 -8.73
N ASP A 308 -40.69 11.05 -7.62
CA ASP A 308 -39.81 12.03 -6.98
C ASP A 308 -38.47 12.09 -7.70
N ASP A 309 -38.33 13.09 -8.57
CA ASP A 309 -37.11 13.39 -9.34
C ASP A 309 -35.87 13.66 -8.47
N SER A 310 -36.06 13.98 -7.18
CA SER A 310 -34.95 14.21 -6.25
C SER A 310 -34.49 12.94 -5.54
N GLU A 311 -35.04 11.77 -5.87
CA GLU A 311 -34.63 10.50 -5.29
C GLU A 311 -33.21 10.14 -5.72
N THR A 312 -32.33 9.92 -4.75
CA THR A 312 -31.05 9.25 -5.00
C THR A 312 -31.07 7.81 -4.48
N LEU A 313 -30.23 6.94 -5.04
CA LEU A 313 -30.04 5.59 -4.47
C LEU A 313 -29.65 5.68 -2.98
N GLY A 314 -28.83 6.68 -2.63
CA GLY A 314 -28.35 6.97 -1.29
C GLY A 314 -29.41 7.40 -0.27
N ASP A 315 -30.60 7.85 -0.67
CA ASP A 315 -31.70 8.20 0.26
C ASP A 315 -32.15 7.00 1.11
N THR A 316 -32.00 5.80 0.56
CA THR A 316 -32.26 4.55 1.28
C THR A 316 -31.01 3.96 1.96
N GLY A 317 -29.91 4.72 1.98
CA GLY A 317 -28.60 4.30 2.45
C GLY A 317 -27.81 3.48 1.42
N LEU A 318 -28.30 3.39 0.18
CA LEU A 318 -27.73 2.57 -0.88
C LEU A 318 -26.93 3.42 -1.88
N ARG A 319 -25.76 3.91 -1.50
CA ARG A 319 -24.83 4.50 -2.49
C ARG A 319 -24.05 3.38 -3.18
N LEU A 320 -23.66 3.57 -4.43
CA LEU A 320 -22.72 2.67 -5.11
C LEU A 320 -21.40 2.69 -4.33
N ASP A 321 -21.10 1.62 -3.60
CA ASP A 321 -19.90 1.56 -2.77
C ASP A 321 -18.80 0.72 -3.44
N PHE A 322 -17.70 1.38 -3.81
CA PHE A 322 -16.54 0.76 -4.45
C PHE A 322 -15.40 0.46 -3.48
N SER A 323 -15.57 0.75 -2.18
CA SER A 323 -14.52 0.61 -1.17
C SER A 323 -13.94 -0.81 -1.11
N GLY A 324 -14.79 -1.83 -1.28
CA GLY A 324 -14.40 -3.24 -1.26
C GLY A 324 -13.60 -3.71 -2.49
N LEU A 325 -13.51 -2.91 -3.54
CA LEU A 325 -12.68 -3.21 -4.71
C LEU A 325 -11.33 -2.49 -4.67
N LEU A 326 -11.21 -1.43 -3.88
CA LEU A 326 -10.05 -0.57 -3.96
C LEU A 326 -8.84 -1.25 -3.30
N ILE A 327 -7.75 -1.38 -4.04
CA ILE A 327 -6.42 -1.74 -3.53
C ILE A 327 -5.55 -0.50 -3.65
N ALA A 328 -4.86 -0.15 -2.57
CA ALA A 328 -3.78 0.83 -2.58
C ALA A 328 -2.52 0.20 -2.00
N ILE A 329 -1.39 0.42 -2.67
CA ILE A 329 -0.08 -0.03 -2.23
C ILE A 329 0.87 1.16 -2.04
N ASP A 330 1.86 1.01 -1.18
CA ASP A 330 2.98 1.94 -0.96
C ASP A 330 4.18 1.68 -1.92
N GLY A 331 5.34 2.22 -1.56
CA GLY A 331 6.52 2.36 -2.41
C GLY A 331 7.13 1.05 -2.87
N ASP A 332 7.07 0.01 -2.04
CA ASP A 332 7.66 -1.29 -2.30
C ASP A 332 6.64 -2.43 -2.42
N GLY A 333 5.39 -2.19 -2.04
CA GLY A 333 4.23 -2.89 -2.62
C GLY A 333 3.23 -3.46 -1.62
N ASP A 334 3.32 -3.05 -0.37
CA ASP A 334 2.43 -3.46 0.69
C ASP A 334 1.07 -2.78 0.55
N ALA A 335 -0.01 -3.55 0.71
CA ALA A 335 -1.36 -3.05 0.55
C ALA A 335 -1.98 -2.58 1.87
N VAL A 336 -2.93 -1.65 1.82
CA VAL A 336 -3.67 -1.25 3.03
C VAL A 336 -4.28 -2.47 3.73
N VAL A 337 -3.87 -2.71 4.98
CA VAL A 337 -4.26 -3.89 5.75
C VAL A 337 -5.78 -3.96 5.89
N GLY A 338 -6.38 -5.04 5.39
CA GLY A 338 -7.84 -5.25 5.45
C GLY A 338 -8.66 -4.40 4.47
N GLY A 339 -8.00 -3.63 3.59
CA GLY A 339 -8.64 -2.79 2.60
C GLY A 339 -9.36 -1.58 3.20
N PHE A 340 -10.33 -1.04 2.45
CA PHE A 340 -11.06 0.16 2.84
C PHE A 340 -12.39 -0.17 3.51
N ALA A 341 -12.70 0.53 4.59
CA ALA A 341 -14.01 0.47 5.21
C ALA A 341 -15.14 0.83 4.23
N ALA A 342 -16.29 0.18 4.36
CA ALA A 342 -17.47 0.51 3.57
C ALA A 342 -17.82 2.01 3.69
N GLY A 343 -18.17 2.64 2.58
CA GLY A 343 -18.46 4.06 2.50
C GLY A 343 -17.25 4.97 2.22
N SER A 344 -16.04 4.43 2.07
CA SER A 344 -14.82 5.22 1.80
C SER A 344 -14.79 5.81 0.38
N PHE A 345 -15.25 5.05 -0.61
CA PHE A 345 -15.39 5.51 -1.99
C PHE A 345 -16.80 5.18 -2.52
N VAL A 346 -17.66 6.18 -2.56
CA VAL A 346 -19.07 6.02 -2.91
C VAL A 346 -19.52 6.96 -4.03
N ILE A 347 -20.44 6.51 -4.86
CA ILE A 347 -21.09 7.36 -5.87
C ILE A 347 -22.59 7.21 -5.73
N ASP A 348 -23.28 8.34 -5.67
CA ASP A 348 -24.73 8.37 -5.64
C ASP A 348 -25.27 8.64 -7.05
N VAL A 349 -26.48 8.19 -7.32
CA VAL A 349 -27.18 8.35 -8.60
C VAL A 349 -28.55 8.92 -8.31
N GLU A 350 -28.90 10.04 -8.94
CA GLU A 350 -30.24 10.66 -8.93
C GLU A 350 -31.10 10.05 -10.04
N ASP A 351 -32.37 9.77 -9.69
CA ASP A 351 -33.37 9.11 -10.54
C ASP A 351 -33.73 9.98 -11.75
N ASP A 352 -34.24 9.34 -12.80
CA ASP A 352 -34.93 10.01 -13.91
C ASP A 352 -36.41 9.66 -13.85
N VAL A 353 -37.28 10.67 -13.72
CA VAL A 353 -38.72 10.44 -13.64
C VAL A 353 -39.47 10.87 -14.90
N PRO A 354 -40.57 10.18 -15.27
CA PRO A 354 -41.34 10.56 -16.44
C PRO A 354 -41.89 12.00 -16.35
N VAL A 355 -41.57 12.83 -17.35
CA VAL A 355 -42.16 14.18 -17.50
C VAL A 355 -43.30 14.21 -18.52
N GLN A 356 -44.20 15.17 -18.38
CA GLN A 356 -45.24 15.38 -19.40
C GLN A 356 -44.60 15.81 -20.73
N ALA A 357 -44.95 15.11 -21.81
CA ALA A 357 -44.49 15.47 -23.14
C ALA A 357 -44.93 16.91 -23.52
N GLY A 358 -43.95 17.76 -23.85
CA GLY A 358 -44.12 19.13 -24.34
C GLY A 358 -43.85 20.23 -23.32
N GLN A 359 -43.26 21.33 -23.77
CA GLN A 359 -42.88 22.47 -22.94
C GLN A 359 -44.09 23.38 -22.66
N ASP A 360 -44.15 23.98 -21.46
CA ASP A 360 -45.10 25.06 -21.09
C ASP A 360 -46.60 24.79 -21.34
N GLY A 361 -47.03 23.52 -21.28
CA GLY A 361 -48.44 23.15 -21.48
C GLY A 361 -48.93 23.17 -22.94
N GLU A 362 -48.01 23.32 -23.90
CA GLU A 362 -48.22 23.12 -25.35
C GLU A 362 -47.84 21.71 -25.83
N GLY A 363 -47.88 20.72 -24.93
CA GLY A 363 -47.73 19.32 -25.31
C GLY A 363 -48.81 18.82 -26.27
N PRO A 364 -48.54 17.71 -27.00
CA PRO A 364 -49.54 17.05 -27.81
C PRO A 364 -50.78 16.73 -26.98
N ARG A 365 -51.91 17.36 -27.31
CA ARG A 365 -53.19 17.14 -26.64
C ARG A 365 -53.94 16.05 -27.37
N VAL A 366 -54.23 14.96 -26.66
CA VAL A 366 -55.21 13.98 -27.14
C VAL A 366 -56.61 14.55 -26.87
N VAL A 367 -57.27 14.99 -27.95
CA VAL A 367 -58.65 15.53 -27.91
C VAL A 367 -59.61 14.56 -28.56
N GLY A 368 -60.72 14.29 -27.88
CA GLY A 368 -61.84 13.53 -28.40
C GLY A 368 -63.13 14.34 -28.31
N LEU A 369 -63.88 14.43 -29.41
CA LEU A 369 -65.20 15.05 -29.42
C LEU A 369 -66.28 13.97 -29.33
N VAL A 370 -67.08 14.02 -28.28
CA VAL A 370 -68.33 13.27 -28.16
C VAL A 370 -69.52 14.21 -28.32
N HIS A 371 -70.64 13.66 -28.77
CA HIS A 371 -71.83 14.40 -29.15
C HIS A 371 -73.00 13.98 -28.25
N GLU A 372 -73.44 14.85 -27.35
CA GLU A 372 -74.48 14.54 -26.36
C GLU A 372 -75.85 14.28 -27.00
N ASP A 373 -76.14 14.92 -28.12
CA ASP A 373 -77.33 14.76 -28.95
C ASP A 373 -77.46 13.36 -29.58
N ALA A 374 -76.40 12.54 -29.53
CA ALA A 374 -76.46 11.12 -29.88
C ALA A 374 -77.03 10.21 -28.77
N LEU A 375 -77.21 10.69 -27.53
CA LEU A 375 -77.85 9.93 -26.46
C LEU A 375 -79.36 9.81 -26.70
N THR A 376 -80.04 8.78 -26.19
CA THR A 376 -81.52 8.71 -26.24
C THR A 376 -82.10 9.52 -25.05
N PRO A 377 -83.05 10.47 -25.25
CA PRO A 377 -83.89 10.73 -26.44
C PRO A 377 -83.44 11.94 -27.30
N GLY A 378 -82.14 12.20 -27.37
CA GLY A 378 -81.53 13.28 -28.15
C GLY A 378 -81.87 13.25 -29.64
N ASN A 379 -81.67 14.40 -30.29
CA ASN A 379 -82.11 14.71 -31.64
C ASN A 379 -81.04 14.49 -32.73
N ALA A 380 -80.23 13.44 -32.63
CA ALA A 380 -79.10 13.17 -33.54
C ALA A 380 -79.41 13.40 -35.04
N GLU A 381 -78.68 14.34 -35.64
CA GLU A 381 -78.76 14.68 -37.08
C GLU A 381 -77.93 13.77 -38.02
N GLY A 382 -77.22 12.78 -37.49
CA GLY A 382 -76.36 11.84 -38.23
C GLY A 382 -74.88 12.25 -38.26
N GLY A 383 -73.99 11.30 -37.96
CA GLY A 383 -72.53 11.52 -37.90
C GLY A 383 -71.97 11.80 -36.49
N GLN A 384 -72.84 11.98 -35.49
CA GLN A 384 -72.46 12.08 -34.09
C GLN A 384 -71.89 10.77 -33.53
N VAL A 385 -70.96 10.87 -32.57
CA VAL A 385 -70.33 9.74 -31.88
C VAL A 385 -70.46 9.89 -30.36
N LEU A 386 -70.77 8.78 -29.68
CA LEU A 386 -70.92 8.71 -28.21
C LEU A 386 -69.64 8.29 -27.48
N SER A 387 -68.66 7.81 -28.23
CA SER A 387 -67.37 7.39 -27.70
C SER A 387 -66.27 7.80 -28.67
N VAL A 388 -65.11 8.08 -28.10
CA VAL A 388 -63.87 8.27 -28.83
C VAL A 388 -62.88 7.23 -28.31
N SER A 389 -62.14 6.61 -29.22
CA SER A 389 -61.08 5.66 -28.89
C SER A 389 -59.82 6.01 -29.68
N GLY A 390 -58.67 5.94 -29.03
CA GLY A 390 -57.37 5.99 -29.69
C GLY A 390 -56.92 4.60 -30.15
N ALA A 391 -56.01 4.56 -31.12
CA ALA A 391 -55.24 3.34 -31.40
C ALA A 391 -54.23 3.08 -30.25
N ALA A 392 -53.65 1.88 -30.20
CA ALA A 392 -52.49 1.63 -29.33
C ALA A 392 -51.40 2.68 -29.61
N GLY A 393 -50.79 3.24 -28.55
CA GLY A 393 -49.82 4.32 -28.67
C GLY A 393 -50.40 5.74 -28.77
N THR A 394 -51.72 5.93 -28.61
CA THR A 394 -52.30 7.28 -28.63
C THR A 394 -51.93 8.11 -27.40
N LEU A 395 -51.55 7.46 -26.29
CA LEU A 395 -51.18 8.09 -25.02
C LEU A 395 -49.70 7.84 -24.66
N ASP A 396 -48.95 7.22 -25.58
CA ASP A 396 -47.53 6.89 -25.41
C ASP A 396 -46.63 8.06 -25.84
#